data_AF-A0A2D0ABS5-F1
#
_entry.id   AF-A0A2D0ABS5-F1
#
_cell.length_a   1.000
_cell.length_b   1.000
_cell.length_c   1.000
_cell.angle_alpha   90.00
_cell.angle_beta   90.00
_cell.angle_gamma   90.00
#
_symmetry.space_group_name_H-M   'P 1'
#
loop_
_entity.id
_entity.type
_entity.pdbx_description
1 polymer ?
#
loop_
_entity_poly.entity_id
_entity_poly.type
_entity_poly.pdbx_seq_one_letter_code
_entity_poly.pdbx_strand_id
1 'polypeptide(L)'
;VFKQLAELARRHPITTFVSTAHGSGGVLVGPDPDAGDGAALPMIDYEQPLPAAIREAYAPLAGSFHDRGSAIMHGATHQARQLLWMEMAEPARFADARWFLCLPQYWAWRMTGQAVSEATCLGAQSH
;
A
#
# COMPACT_ATOMS: atom_id res chain seq x y z
N VAL A 1 -11.85 -10.16 9.47
CA VAL A 1 -10.92 -9.53 10.44
C VAL A 1 -11.66 -8.87 11.61
N PHE A 2 -12.64 -8.00 11.40
CA PHE A 2 -13.27 -7.21 12.50
C PHE A 2 -14.04 -7.99 13.58
N LYS A 3 -14.45 -9.24 13.33
CA LYS A 3 -15.22 -10.03 14.30
C LYS A 3 -14.50 -10.21 15.65
N GLN A 4 -13.19 -10.51 15.63
CA GLN A 4 -12.40 -10.71 16.84
C GLN A 4 -12.21 -9.40 17.62
N LEU A 5 -12.02 -8.28 16.91
CA LEU A 5 -11.91 -6.97 17.54
C LEU A 5 -13.24 -6.56 18.20
N ALA A 6 -14.38 -6.83 17.55
CA ALA A 6 -15.70 -6.60 18.12
C ALA A 6 -15.98 -7.47 19.36
N GLU A 7 -15.51 -8.73 19.37
CA GLU A 7 -15.55 -9.60 20.55
C GLU A 7 -14.70 -9.07 21.71
N LEU A 8 -13.54 -8.48 21.42
CA LEU A 8 -12.69 -7.86 22.43
C LEU A 8 -13.31 -6.58 23.00
N ALA A 9 -13.85 -5.72 22.13
CA ALA A 9 -14.47 -4.44 22.51
C ALA A 9 -15.71 -4.62 23.41
N ARG A 10 -16.42 -5.76 23.30
CA ARG A 10 -17.54 -6.09 24.20
C ARG A 10 -17.09 -6.48 25.62
N ARG A 11 -15.84 -6.90 25.79
CA ARG A 11 -15.28 -7.37 27.08
C ARG A 11 -14.39 -6.35 27.75
N HIS A 12 -13.79 -5.45 26.99
CA HIS A 12 -12.84 -4.46 27.48
C HIS A 12 -13.10 -3.10 26.81
N PRO A 13 -13.00 -1.99 27.56
CA PRO A 13 -13.03 -0.67 26.96
C PRO A 13 -11.74 -0.45 26.15
N ILE A 14 -11.85 -0.51 24.82
CA ILE A 14 -10.74 -0.20 23.91
C ILE A 14 -10.79 1.30 23.64
N THR A 15 -9.76 2.02 24.08
CA THR A 15 -9.66 3.48 23.89
C THR A 15 -8.70 3.88 22.79
N THR A 16 -7.84 2.97 22.34
CA THR A 16 -6.80 3.27 21.35
C THR A 16 -6.52 2.04 20.49
N PHE A 17 -6.36 2.28 19.19
CA PHE A 17 -5.97 1.29 18.20
C PHE A 17 -4.67 1.76 17.54
N VAL A 18 -3.67 0.88 17.47
CA VAL A 18 -2.40 1.13 16.78
C VAL A 18 -2.15 -0.03 15.84
N SER A 19 -2.15 0.25 14.54
CA SER A 19 -1.77 -0.71 13.51
C SER A 19 -0.27 -0.64 13.24
N THR A 20 0.36 -1.80 13.05
CA THR A 20 1.75 -1.93 12.62
C THR A 20 1.86 -3.06 11.60
N ALA A 21 2.82 -2.98 10.69
CA ALA A 21 3.07 -3.97 9.65
C ALA A 21 4.51 -3.81 9.12
N HIS A 22 4.95 -4.74 8.28
CA HIS A 22 6.21 -4.62 7.56
C HIS A 22 6.17 -3.49 6.51
N GLY A 23 7.34 -3.07 6.03
CA GLY A 23 7.49 -2.08 4.96
C GLY A 23 7.17 -2.62 3.57
N SER A 24 7.40 -1.80 2.54
CA SER A 24 7.26 -2.12 1.10
C SER A 24 5.84 -2.44 0.61
N GLY A 25 4.95 -2.95 1.46
CA GLY A 25 3.57 -3.26 1.12
C GLY A 25 2.65 -2.05 1.22
N GLY A 26 1.73 -1.93 0.27
CA GLY A 26 0.64 -0.98 0.33
C GLY A 26 -0.54 -1.41 -0.52
N VAL A 27 -1.69 -0.82 -0.25
CA VAL A 27 -2.96 -1.12 -0.91
C VAL A 27 -3.41 0.12 -1.67
N LEU A 28 -3.68 -0.04 -2.96
CA LEU A 28 -4.38 0.97 -3.74
C LEU A 28 -5.87 0.89 -3.38
N VAL A 29 -6.45 1.97 -2.89
CA VAL A 29 -7.80 1.99 -2.33
C VAL A 29 -8.71 3.01 -3.00
N GLY A 30 -10.01 2.72 -2.99
CA GLY A 30 -11.06 3.68 -3.34
C GLY A 30 -11.36 4.69 -2.22
N PRO A 31 -12.36 5.57 -2.41
CA PRO A 31 -12.72 6.58 -1.41
C PRO A 31 -13.44 6.00 -0.17
N ASP A 32 -14.06 4.81 -0.30
CA ASP A 32 -14.93 4.22 0.71
C ASP A 32 -14.28 2.99 1.40
N PRO A 33 -14.00 3.03 2.72
CA PRO A 33 -13.45 1.91 3.48
C PRO A 33 -14.41 0.73 3.65
N ASP A 34 -15.71 0.93 3.43
CA ASP A 34 -16.74 -0.09 3.59
C ASP A 34 -17.09 -0.79 2.26
N ALA A 35 -16.59 -0.29 1.14
CA ALA A 35 -16.73 -0.92 -0.17
C ALA A 35 -15.86 -2.18 -0.28
N GLY A 36 -16.42 -3.32 0.15
CA GLY A 36 -15.73 -4.62 0.10
C GLY A 36 -14.52 -4.66 1.04
N ASP A 37 -13.34 -4.92 0.48
CA ASP A 37 -12.07 -4.77 1.21
C ASP A 37 -11.42 -3.39 1.03
N GLY A 38 -12.08 -2.48 0.32
CA GLY A 38 -11.62 -1.14 0.01
C GLY A 38 -10.52 -1.09 -1.06
N ALA A 39 -10.00 -2.23 -1.51
CA ALA A 39 -8.93 -2.29 -2.50
C ALA A 39 -9.49 -2.03 -3.91
N ALA A 40 -8.88 -1.09 -4.63
CA ALA A 40 -9.22 -0.81 -6.03
C ALA A 40 -8.65 -1.89 -6.96
N LEU A 41 -7.48 -2.44 -6.61
CA LEU A 41 -6.78 -3.51 -7.30
C LEU A 41 -6.18 -4.50 -6.29
N PRO A 42 -5.91 -5.77 -6.68
CA PRO A 42 -5.24 -6.72 -5.81
C PRO A 42 -3.91 -6.16 -5.30
N MET A 43 -3.67 -6.28 -3.99
CA MET A 43 -2.40 -5.90 -3.39
C MET A 43 -1.26 -6.72 -3.99
N ILE A 44 -0.15 -6.06 -4.33
CA ILE A 44 1.04 -6.72 -4.82
C ILE A 44 1.86 -7.24 -3.64
N ASP A 45 2.20 -8.53 -3.67
CA ASP A 45 3.24 -9.08 -2.81
C ASP A 45 4.59 -8.57 -3.28
N TYR A 46 5.31 -7.87 -2.42
CA TYR A 46 6.57 -7.23 -2.77
C TYR A 46 7.70 -8.25 -3.07
N GLU A 47 7.57 -9.49 -2.60
CA GLU A 47 8.51 -10.58 -2.85
C GLU A 47 8.33 -11.19 -4.25
N GLN A 48 7.19 -10.93 -4.90
CA GLN A 48 6.87 -11.58 -6.16
C GLN A 48 7.77 -11.09 -7.31
N PRO A 49 8.08 -11.96 -8.29
CA PRO A 49 8.84 -11.57 -9.46
C PRO A 49 8.16 -10.41 -10.21
N LEU A 50 8.97 -9.41 -10.57
CA LEU A 50 8.49 -8.26 -11.33
C LEU A 50 8.44 -8.60 -12.83
N PRO A 51 7.33 -8.35 -13.55
CA PRO A 51 7.29 -8.54 -15.00
C PRO A 51 8.36 -7.70 -15.71
N ALA A 52 8.96 -8.26 -16.77
CA ALA A 52 10.06 -7.61 -17.49
C ALA A 52 9.70 -6.21 -18.00
N ALA A 53 8.48 -6.04 -18.54
CA ALA A 53 7.99 -4.76 -19.01
C ALA A 53 7.95 -3.68 -17.91
N ILE A 54 7.56 -4.04 -16.68
CA ILE A 54 7.53 -3.10 -15.55
C ILE A 54 8.96 -2.76 -15.12
N ARG A 55 9.85 -3.74 -15.07
CA ARG A 55 11.26 -3.54 -14.73
C ARG A 55 11.93 -2.56 -15.71
N GLU A 56 11.68 -2.73 -17.00
CA GLU A 56 12.23 -1.90 -18.07
C GLU A 56 11.62 -0.49 -18.07
N ALA A 57 10.31 -0.38 -17.86
CA ALA A 57 9.62 0.91 -17.78
C ALA A 57 10.01 1.71 -16.53
N TYR A 58 10.24 1.06 -15.39
CA TYR A 58 10.57 1.74 -14.14
C TYR A 58 11.98 2.32 -14.13
N ALA A 59 12.98 1.60 -14.65
CA ALA A 59 14.38 1.99 -14.58
C ALA A 59 14.67 3.46 -14.98
N PRO A 60 14.16 4.00 -16.11
CA PRO A 60 14.36 5.41 -16.45
C PRO A 60 13.54 6.41 -15.62
N LEU A 61 12.44 5.97 -14.98
CA LEU A 61 11.58 6.81 -14.13
C LEU A 61 12.09 6.92 -12.69
N ALA A 62 12.93 5.98 -12.29
CA ALA A 62 13.27 5.71 -10.90
C ALA A 62 14.18 6.77 -10.24
N GLY A 63 14.68 7.74 -11.00
CA GLY A 63 15.66 8.71 -10.51
C GLY A 63 16.99 8.10 -10.07
N SER A 64 17.85 8.95 -9.53
CA SER A 64 19.15 8.55 -8.99
C SER A 64 19.01 7.86 -7.63
N PHE A 65 20.11 7.30 -7.12
CA PHE A 65 20.17 6.80 -5.75
C PHE A 65 19.85 7.91 -4.73
N HIS A 66 20.26 9.15 -4.99
CA HIS A 66 20.06 10.27 -4.07
C HIS A 66 18.60 10.74 -4.03
N ASP A 67 17.87 10.62 -5.14
CA ASP A 67 16.44 10.92 -5.18
C ASP A 67 15.64 9.86 -4.41
N ARG A 68 16.00 8.58 -4.60
CA ARG A 68 15.29 7.43 -4.01
C ARG A 68 15.69 7.13 -2.56
N GLY A 69 16.92 7.49 -2.16
CA GLY A 69 17.54 7.06 -0.90
C GLY A 69 17.89 5.56 -0.83
N SER A 70 17.87 4.84 -1.96
CA SER A 70 18.19 3.40 -2.01
C SER A 70 18.55 2.93 -3.42
N ALA A 71 19.12 1.73 -3.51
CA ALA A 71 19.32 1.04 -4.79
C ALA A 71 17.98 0.53 -5.35
N ILE A 72 17.94 0.28 -6.66
CA ILE A 72 16.83 -0.46 -7.29
C ILE A 72 16.90 -1.90 -6.77
N MET A 73 16.01 -2.22 -5.82
CA MET A 73 15.94 -3.52 -5.13
C MET A 73 15.24 -4.58 -6.00
N HIS A 74 15.23 -5.84 -5.56
CA HIS A 74 14.64 -6.97 -6.30
C HIS A 74 13.10 -6.95 -6.29
N GLY A 75 12.48 -7.66 -7.23
CA GLY A 75 11.02 -7.87 -7.24
C GLY A 75 10.22 -6.56 -7.28
N ALA A 76 9.09 -6.57 -6.59
CA ALA A 76 8.18 -5.44 -6.43
C ALA A 76 8.39 -4.67 -5.11
N THR A 77 9.59 -4.74 -4.52
CA THR A 77 9.94 -4.09 -3.23
C THR A 77 9.71 -2.59 -3.16
N HIS A 78 9.74 -1.90 -4.30
CA HIS A 78 9.48 -0.47 -4.37
C HIS A 78 8.01 -0.18 -4.61
N GLN A 79 7.36 0.60 -3.74
CA GLN A 79 5.92 0.92 -3.87
C GLN A 79 5.61 1.60 -5.21
N ALA A 80 6.48 2.48 -5.71
CA ALA A 80 6.33 3.09 -7.02
C ALA A 80 6.33 2.06 -8.18
N ARG A 81 7.04 0.93 -8.03
CA ARG A 81 6.96 -0.17 -9.02
C ARG A 81 5.64 -0.92 -8.94
N GLN A 82 5.10 -1.08 -7.73
CA GLN A 82 3.79 -1.68 -7.54
C GLN A 82 2.72 -0.81 -8.19
N LEU A 83 2.79 0.51 -7.99
CA LEU A 83 1.91 1.48 -8.62
C LEU A 83 2.04 1.46 -10.14
N LEU A 84 3.27 1.49 -10.68
CA LEU A 84 3.50 1.40 -12.12
C LEU A 84 2.95 0.08 -12.69
N TRP A 85 3.12 -1.03 -11.99
CA TRP A 85 2.53 -2.30 -12.40
C TRP A 85 1.01 -2.21 -12.43
N MET A 86 0.36 -1.77 -11.35
CA MET A 86 -1.08 -1.62 -11.29
C MET A 86 -1.63 -0.71 -12.41
N GLU A 87 -0.97 0.43 -12.64
CA GLU A 87 -1.34 1.39 -13.70
C GLU A 87 -1.21 0.78 -15.10
N MET A 88 -0.11 0.07 -15.39
CA MET A 88 0.10 -0.56 -16.69
C MET A 88 -0.82 -1.76 -16.93
N ALA A 89 -1.18 -2.50 -15.88
CA ALA A 89 -2.02 -3.69 -16.00
C ALA A 89 -3.51 -3.33 -16.11
N GLU A 90 -3.98 -2.37 -15.32
CA GLU A 90 -5.41 -2.06 -15.14
C GLU A 90 -5.64 -0.53 -15.08
N PRO A 91 -5.32 0.22 -16.15
CA PRO A 91 -5.25 1.69 -16.12
C PRO A 91 -6.57 2.36 -15.72
N ALA A 92 -7.72 1.82 -16.16
CA ALA A 92 -9.03 2.38 -15.83
C ALA A 92 -9.32 2.28 -14.32
N ARG A 93 -9.09 1.10 -13.73
CA ARG A 93 -9.31 0.88 -12.29
C ARG A 93 -8.30 1.63 -11.43
N PHE A 94 -7.07 1.77 -11.92
CA PHE A 94 -6.05 2.58 -11.27
C PHE A 94 -6.47 4.06 -11.24
N ALA A 95 -7.01 4.59 -12.35
CA ALA A 95 -7.49 5.96 -12.43
C ALA A 95 -8.69 6.24 -11.52
N ASP A 96 -9.52 5.23 -11.25
CA ASP A 96 -10.66 5.33 -10.33
C ASP A 96 -10.26 5.22 -8.85
N ALA A 97 -9.03 4.77 -8.56
CA ALA A 97 -8.51 4.72 -7.20
C ALA A 97 -8.26 6.12 -6.63
N ARG A 98 -8.21 6.21 -5.31
CA ARG A 98 -8.09 7.49 -4.61
C ARG A 98 -6.77 7.66 -3.85
N TRP A 99 -6.32 6.62 -3.17
CA TRP A 99 -5.09 6.66 -2.36
C TRP A 99 -4.30 5.37 -2.51
N PHE A 100 -3.00 5.46 -2.28
CA PHE A 100 -2.16 4.30 -2.00
C PHE A 100 -1.74 4.36 -0.53
N LEU A 101 -2.19 3.40 0.27
CA LEU A 101 -1.96 3.38 1.71
C LEU A 101 -0.98 2.27 2.06
N CYS A 102 0.11 2.61 2.74
CA CYS A 102 0.96 1.62 3.39
C CYS A 102 0.13 0.78 4.38
N LEU A 103 0.53 -0.48 4.59
CA LEU A 103 -0.28 -1.46 5.34
C LEU A 103 -0.81 -0.98 6.71
N PRO A 104 -0.02 -0.29 7.57
CA PRO A 104 -0.57 0.21 8.83
C PRO A 104 -1.68 1.25 8.60
N GLN A 105 -1.50 2.15 7.63
CA GLN A 105 -2.45 3.21 7.30
C GLN A 105 -3.69 2.66 6.60
N TYR A 106 -3.57 1.58 5.82
CA TYR A 106 -4.74 0.87 5.28
C TYR A 106 -5.65 0.39 6.42
N TRP A 107 -5.11 -0.25 7.46
CA TRP A 107 -5.92 -0.69 8.60
C TRP A 107 -6.46 0.47 9.43
N ALA A 108 -5.68 1.54 9.61
CA ALA A 108 -6.17 2.74 10.28
C ALA A 108 -7.34 3.38 9.51
N TRP A 109 -7.23 3.44 8.18
CA TRP A 109 -8.29 3.91 7.29
C TRP A 109 -9.53 3.02 7.36
N ARG A 110 -9.39 1.69 7.31
CA ARG A 110 -10.52 0.76 7.49
C ARG A 110 -11.25 0.93 8.83
N MET A 111 -10.54 1.35 9.88
CA MET A 111 -11.11 1.55 11.22
C MET A 111 -11.75 2.93 11.44
N THR A 112 -11.33 3.95 10.67
CA THR A 112 -11.64 5.36 10.98
C THR A 112 -12.22 6.14 9.81
N GLY A 113 -12.12 5.61 8.59
CA GLY A 113 -12.41 6.33 7.34
C GLY A 113 -11.40 7.42 6.98
N GLN A 114 -10.33 7.60 7.77
CA GLN A 114 -9.36 8.67 7.55
C GLN A 114 -8.12 8.14 6.83
N ALA A 115 -7.91 8.61 5.60
CA ALA A 115 -6.73 8.28 4.80
C ALA A 115 -5.57 9.20 5.19
N VAL A 116 -4.50 8.63 5.71
CA VAL A 116 -3.30 9.35 6.15
C VAL A 116 -2.04 8.62 5.67
N SER A 117 -0.91 9.32 5.69
CA SER A 117 0.42 8.75 5.44
C SER A 117 1.29 8.89 6.69
N GLU A 118 2.28 8.01 6.81
CA GLU A 118 3.23 8.03 7.92
C GLU A 118 4.65 7.90 7.34
N ALA A 119 5.56 8.74 7.83
CA ALA A 119 6.87 8.95 7.22
C ALA A 119 7.79 7.72 7.34
N THR A 120 7.72 6.95 8.43
CA THR A 120 8.54 5.72 8.56
C THR A 120 8.15 4.66 7.55
N CYS A 121 6.86 4.56 7.20
CA CYS A 121 6.38 3.66 6.15
C CYS A 121 6.81 4.13 4.75
N LEU A 122 6.76 5.44 4.50
CA LEU A 122 7.27 6.02 3.23
C LEU A 122 8.80 5.91 3.13
N GLY A 123 9.53 5.87 4.23
CA GLY A 123 10.98 5.60 4.24
C GLY A 123 11.35 4.15 3.89
N ALA A 124 10.38 3.23 3.88
CA ALA A 124 10.61 1.80 3.67
C ALA A 124 10.36 1.39 2.21
N GLN A 125 11.28 1.76 1.32
CA GLN A 125 11.26 1.40 -0.12
C GLN A 125 10.00 1.89 -0.84
N SER A 126 9.68 3.18 -0.74
CA SER A 126 8.49 3.74 -1.42
C SER A 126 8.74 4.16 -2.87
N HIS A 127 9.93 4.66 -3.17
CA HIS A 127 10.24 5.36 -4.42
C HIS A 127 10.61 4.42 -5.57
#